data_AF-A0A9N9GPT2-F1
#
_entry.id   AF-A0A9N9GPT2-F1
#
_cell.length_a   1.000
_cell.length_b   1.000
_cell.length_c   1.000
_cell.angle_alpha   90.00
_cell.angle_beta   90.00
_cell.angle_gamma   90.00
#
_symmetry.space_group_name_H-M   'P 1'
#
loop_
_entity.id
_entity.type
_entity.pdbx_description
1 polymer ?
#
loop_
_entity_poly.entity_id
_entity_poly.type
_entity_poly.pdbx_seq_one_letter_code
_entity_poly.pdbx_strand_id
1 'polypeptide(L)'
;KGISSRQLAKFLGIPIASAWFMLHRIRRSLDTPLFKTMLKGSVEIDETFIGGKNKWRHWNKKVPNSQGRSWIDKTPVMGMLERGGNLICQVVPNTQQKTLEPIVFANIKENSNVYTDE
;
A
#
# COMPACT_ATOMS: atom_id res chain seq x y z
N LYS A 1 -11.79 -18.86 2.74
CA LYS A 1 -12.92 -19.37 1.92
C LYS A 1 -13.16 -18.37 0.78
N GLY A 2 -13.16 -18.80 -0.48
CA GLY A 2 -13.38 -17.90 -1.63
C GLY A 2 -14.87 -17.70 -1.95
N ILE A 3 -15.21 -16.62 -2.67
CA ILE A 3 -16.57 -16.33 -3.14
C ILE A 3 -16.82 -17.01 -4.51
N SER A 4 -17.98 -17.64 -4.66
CA SER A 4 -18.41 -18.21 -5.95
C SER A 4 -18.98 -17.14 -6.89
N SER A 5 -18.92 -17.35 -8.20
CA SER A 5 -19.51 -16.42 -9.18
C SER A 5 -21.01 -16.22 -8.99
N ARG A 6 -21.72 -17.27 -8.56
CA ARG A 6 -23.16 -17.19 -8.22
C ARG A 6 -23.41 -16.29 -7.00
N GLN A 7 -22.54 -16.35 -6.00
CA GLN A 7 -22.67 -15.54 -4.80
C GLN A 7 -22.32 -14.07 -5.08
N LEU A 8 -21.27 -13.82 -5.87
CA LEU A 8 -20.91 -12.46 -6.33
C LEU A 8 -22.02 -11.84 -7.19
N ALA A 9 -22.61 -12.63 -8.10
CA ALA A 9 -23.74 -12.22 -8.93
C ALA A 9 -24.95 -11.80 -8.09
N LYS A 10 -25.29 -12.56 -7.03
CA LYS A 10 -26.37 -12.21 -6.10
C LYS A 10 -26.09 -10.92 -5.33
N PHE A 11 -24.86 -10.71 -4.85
CA PHE A 11 -24.50 -9.51 -4.10
C PHE A 11 -24.50 -8.24 -4.95
N LEU A 12 -24.06 -8.34 -6.20
CA LEU A 12 -23.94 -7.19 -7.10
C LEU A 12 -25.17 -7.01 -8.02
N GLY A 13 -26.12 -7.96 -8.02
CA GLY A 13 -27.30 -7.92 -8.89
C GLY A 13 -26.98 -8.06 -10.39
N ILE A 14 -25.86 -8.70 -10.75
CA ILE A 14 -25.38 -8.83 -12.13
C ILE A 14 -25.56 -10.26 -12.67
N PRO A 15 -25.56 -10.47 -14.00
CA PRO A 15 -25.57 -11.81 -14.58
C PRO A 15 -24.36 -12.65 -14.12
N ILE A 16 -24.57 -13.97 -13.97
CA ILE A 16 -23.53 -14.91 -13.53
C ILE A 16 -22.32 -14.90 -14.49
N ALA A 17 -22.55 -14.74 -15.79
CA ALA A 17 -21.49 -14.65 -16.79
C ALA A 17 -20.57 -13.43 -16.55
N SER A 18 -21.14 -12.26 -16.25
CA SER A 18 -20.39 -11.05 -15.90
C SER A 18 -19.61 -11.22 -14.59
N ALA A 19 -20.26 -11.77 -13.56
CA ALA A 19 -19.60 -12.09 -12.29
C ALA A 19 -18.44 -13.08 -12.46
N TRP A 20 -18.61 -14.08 -13.31
CA TRP A 20 -17.57 -15.07 -13.64
C TRP A 20 -16.38 -14.42 -14.36
N PHE A 21 -16.66 -13.56 -15.34
CA PHE A 21 -15.65 -12.82 -16.09
C PHE A 21 -14.85 -11.87 -15.18
N MET A 22 -15.53 -11.13 -14.31
CA MET A 22 -14.89 -10.27 -13.30
C MET A 22 -14.02 -11.09 -12.35
N LEU A 23 -14.53 -12.19 -11.81
CA LEU A 23 -13.77 -13.06 -10.90
C LEU A 23 -12.52 -13.63 -11.55
N HIS A 24 -12.57 -14.01 -12.83
CA HIS A 24 -11.40 -14.49 -13.56
C HIS A 24 -10.33 -13.42 -13.67
N ARG A 25 -10.71 -12.18 -14.00
CA ARG A 25 -9.78 -11.05 -14.06
C ARG A 25 -9.17 -10.74 -12.71
N ILE A 26 -9.98 -10.67 -11.65
CA ILE A 26 -9.49 -10.43 -10.29
C ILE A 26 -8.49 -11.51 -9.88
N ARG A 27 -8.80 -12.80 -10.12
CA ARG A 27 -7.87 -13.90 -9.81
C ARG A 27 -6.57 -13.79 -10.61
N ARG A 28 -6.65 -13.45 -11.90
CA ARG A 28 -5.48 -13.21 -12.75
C ARG A 28 -4.64 -12.04 -12.24
N SER A 29 -5.27 -10.96 -11.81
CA SER A 29 -4.56 -9.80 -11.23
C SER A 29 -3.88 -10.15 -9.92
N LEU A 30 -4.50 -10.96 -9.06
CA LEU A 30 -3.88 -11.47 -7.83
C LEU A 30 -2.77 -12.50 -8.09
N ASP A 31 -2.69 -13.04 -9.30
CA ASP A 31 -1.62 -13.93 -9.75
C ASP A 31 -0.34 -13.17 -10.16
N THR A 32 -0.35 -11.84 -10.13
CA THR A 32 0.84 -11.04 -10.42
C THR A 32 1.88 -11.16 -9.30
N PRO A 33 3.19 -11.13 -9.66
CA PRO A 33 4.28 -11.29 -8.69
C PRO A 33 4.22 -10.24 -7.57
N LEU A 34 3.71 -9.04 -7.86
CA LEU A 34 3.52 -7.96 -6.89
C LEU A 34 2.75 -8.39 -5.63
N PHE A 35 1.80 -9.31 -5.74
CA PHE A 35 0.99 -9.80 -4.61
C PHE A 35 1.47 -11.14 -4.04
N LYS A 36 2.48 -11.75 -4.64
CA LYS A 36 2.90 -13.13 -4.32
C LYS A 36 4.32 -13.26 -3.83
N THR A 37 5.20 -12.33 -4.19
CA THR A 37 6.62 -12.44 -3.88
C THR A 37 7.05 -11.34 -2.93
N MET A 38 7.70 -11.75 -1.84
CA MET A 38 8.49 -10.82 -1.03
C MET A 38 9.59 -10.21 -1.90
N LEU A 39 9.93 -8.96 -1.62
CA LEU A 39 11.07 -8.27 -2.20
C LEU A 39 12.35 -8.99 -1.79
N LYS A 40 13.36 -9.01 -2.66
CA LYS A 40 14.62 -9.74 -2.44
C LYS A 40 15.82 -8.94 -2.95
N GLY A 41 17.01 -9.36 -2.54
CA GLY A 41 18.25 -8.77 -3.06
C GLY A 41 18.52 -7.42 -2.41
N SER A 42 18.53 -6.33 -3.19
CA SER A 42 18.74 -4.97 -2.66
C SER A 42 17.41 -4.23 -2.64
N VAL A 43 16.96 -3.85 -1.45
CA VAL A 43 15.69 -3.15 -1.23
C VAL A 43 15.96 -1.78 -0.60
N GLU A 44 15.43 -0.74 -1.22
CA GLU A 44 15.43 0.62 -0.69
C GLU A 44 14.11 0.86 0.03
N ILE A 45 14.17 1.41 1.24
CA ILE A 45 12.99 1.73 2.04
C ILE A 45 13.00 3.23 2.29
N ASP A 46 11.85 3.85 2.03
CA ASP A 46 11.65 5.28 2.26
C ASP A 46 10.23 5.54 2.80
N GLU A 47 10.08 6.67 3.48
CA GLU A 47 8.83 7.10 4.09
C GLU A 47 8.35 8.38 3.43
N THR A 48 7.10 8.38 3.01
CA THR A 48 6.50 9.55 2.38
C THR A 48 5.19 9.94 3.05
N PHE A 49 4.93 11.24 3.08
CA PHE A 49 3.71 11.80 3.67
C PHE A 49 2.81 12.36 2.59
N ILE A 50 1.69 11.67 2.33
CA ILE A 50 0.74 12.03 1.29
C ILE A 50 -0.36 12.93 1.88
N GLY A 51 -0.56 14.09 1.27
CA GLY A 51 -1.62 15.01 1.66
C GLY A 51 -1.52 16.38 0.98
N GLY A 52 -2.66 17.05 0.85
CA GLY A 52 -2.72 18.41 0.31
C GLY A 52 -2.07 19.43 1.25
N LYS A 53 -1.43 20.47 0.69
CA LYS A 53 -0.83 21.53 1.49
C LYS A 53 -1.89 22.22 2.33
N ASN A 54 -1.68 22.32 3.64
CA ASN A 54 -2.60 22.97 4.58
C ASN A 54 -2.97 24.42 4.17
N LYS A 55 -2.05 25.14 3.50
CA LYS A 55 -2.30 26.50 2.98
C LYS A 55 -3.48 26.60 2.01
N TRP A 56 -3.73 25.54 1.23
CA TRP A 56 -4.78 25.49 0.21
C TRP A 56 -6.09 24.86 0.72
N ARG A 57 -6.16 24.49 2.00
CA ARG A 57 -7.40 23.96 2.59
C ARG A 57 -8.36 25.11 2.91
N HIS A 58 -9.66 24.84 2.80
CA HIS A 58 -10.71 25.74 3.30
C HIS A 58 -10.51 26.05 4.79
N TRP A 59 -10.92 27.24 5.22
CA TRP A 59 -10.66 27.77 6.57
C TRP A 59 -11.05 26.80 7.70
N ASN A 60 -12.17 26.09 7.56
CA ASN A 60 -12.70 25.13 8.54
C ASN A 60 -12.04 23.75 8.51
N LYS A 61 -11.18 23.48 7.52
CA LYS A 61 -10.44 22.21 7.34
C LYS A 61 -8.94 22.38 7.54
N LYS A 62 -8.49 23.57 7.96
CA LYS A 62 -7.08 23.83 8.27
C LYS A 62 -6.74 23.19 9.61
N VAL A 63 -5.59 22.50 9.64
CA VAL A 63 -5.07 21.91 10.87
C VAL A 63 -4.15 22.94 11.54
N PRO A 64 -4.37 23.26 12.83
CA PRO A 64 -3.48 24.16 13.57
C PRO A 64 -2.07 23.56 13.64
N ASN A 65 -1.05 24.41 13.68
CA ASN A 65 0.36 24.01 13.76
C ASN A 65 0.87 23.14 12.58
N SER A 66 0.11 23.00 11.49
CA SER A 66 0.60 22.43 10.23
C SER A 66 1.11 23.54 9.30
N GLN A 67 2.40 23.82 9.39
CA GLN A 67 3.13 24.77 8.53
C GLN A 67 4.33 24.10 7.84
N GLY A 68 4.71 24.61 6.67
CA GLY A 68 5.92 24.17 5.96
C GLY A 68 5.95 22.67 5.64
N ARG A 69 6.98 21.98 6.15
CA ARG A 69 7.20 20.53 6.00
C ARG A 69 6.42 19.68 6.99
N SER A 70 5.62 20.26 7.88
CA SER A 70 4.81 19.51 8.85
C SER A 70 3.97 18.42 8.17
N TRP A 71 3.85 17.29 8.86
CA TRP A 71 3.14 16.09 8.40
C TRP A 71 1.97 15.69 9.31
N ILE A 72 1.60 16.53 10.28
CA ILE A 72 0.51 16.29 11.25
C ILE A 72 -0.82 15.96 10.53
N ASP A 73 -1.08 16.60 9.39
CA ASP A 73 -2.31 16.46 8.62
C ASP A 73 -2.18 15.52 7.41
N LYS A 74 -1.08 14.78 7.31
CA LYS A 74 -0.74 13.93 6.18
C LYS A 74 -0.78 12.46 6.58
N THR A 75 -1.04 11.62 5.60
CA THR A 75 -1.03 10.17 5.76
C THR A 75 0.38 9.65 5.50
N PRO A 76 1.04 8.99 6.47
CA PRO A 76 2.32 8.36 6.23
C PRO A 76 2.15 7.09 5.40
N VAL A 77 3.05 6.91 4.45
CA VAL A 77 3.12 5.78 3.53
C VAL A 77 4.55 5.30 3.50
N MET A 78 4.74 4.02 3.75
CA MET A 78 6.02 3.35 3.62
C MET A 78 6.15 2.80 2.20
N GLY A 79 7.25 3.14 1.51
CA GLY A 79 7.64 2.59 0.23
C GLY A 79 8.81 1.63 0.39
N MET A 80 8.71 0.45 -0.24
CA MET A 80 9.79 -0.54 -0.29
C MET A 80 10.03 -0.93 -1.74
N LEU A 81 11.21 -0.61 -2.28
CA LEU A 81 11.57 -0.78 -3.68
C LEU A 81 12.70 -1.80 -3.83
N GLU A 82 12.43 -2.91 -4.52
CA GLU A 82 13.49 -3.80 -5.00
C GLU A 82 14.20 -3.14 -6.20
N ARG A 83 15.53 -3.03 -6.14
CA ARG A 83 16.32 -2.45 -7.23
C ARG A 83 16.10 -3.21 -8.54
N GLY A 84 15.53 -2.53 -9.54
CA GLY A 84 15.21 -3.12 -10.84
C GLY A 84 14.02 -4.09 -10.82
N GLY A 85 13.24 -4.09 -9.73
CA GLY A 85 12.16 -5.04 -9.49
C GLY A 85 10.85 -4.37 -9.08
N ASN A 86 10.18 -4.96 -8.09
CA ASN A 86 8.85 -4.55 -7.66
C ASN A 86 8.89 -3.45 -6.60
N LEU A 87 7.82 -2.65 -6.54
CA LEU A 87 7.57 -1.63 -5.52
C LEU A 87 6.35 -2.05 -4.70
N ILE A 88 6.48 -1.99 -3.37
CA ILE A 88 5.38 -2.16 -2.43
C ILE A 88 5.21 -0.85 -1.66
N CYS A 89 3.98 -0.30 -1.68
CA CYS A 89 3.63 0.87 -0.89
C CYS A 89 2.51 0.51 0.09
N GLN A 90 2.69 0.84 1.36
CA GLN A 90 1.70 0.56 2.40
C GLN A 90 1.41 1.80 3.25
N VAL A 91 0.13 2.10 3.45
CA VAL A 91 -0.29 3.13 4.41
C VAL A 91 -0.01 2.62 5.82
N VAL A 92 0.74 3.38 6.59
CA VAL A 92 1.12 3.05 7.96
C VAL A 92 0.48 4.05 8.94
N PRO A 93 0.24 3.66 10.21
CA PRO A 93 -0.34 4.59 11.17
C PRO A 93 0.68 5.62 11.68
N ASN A 94 1.98 5.27 11.68
CA ASN A 94 3.09 6.13 12.09
C ASN A 94 4.40 5.60 11.49
N THR A 95 5.44 6.43 11.54
CA THR A 95 6.80 6.11 11.06
C THR A 95 7.73 5.63 12.18
N GLN A 96 7.19 5.10 13.28
CA GLN A 96 8.02 4.60 14.37
C GLN A 96 8.57 3.22 14.00
N GLN A 97 9.83 2.96 14.34
CA GLN A 97 10.51 1.69 14.12
C GLN A 97 9.66 0.46 14.53
N LYS A 98 9.04 0.49 15.72
CA LYS A 98 8.17 -0.59 16.22
C LYS A 98 7.00 -0.95 15.31
N THR A 99 6.51 0.02 14.53
CA THR A 99 5.42 -0.16 13.57
C THR A 99 5.93 -0.65 12.23
N LEU A 100 7.10 -0.17 11.81
CA LEU A 100 7.65 -0.43 10.48
C LEU A 100 8.41 -1.74 10.39
N GLU A 101 9.20 -2.10 11.41
CA GLU A 101 9.94 -3.37 11.47
C GLU A 101 9.10 -4.60 11.09
N PRO A 102 7.92 -4.85 11.71
CA PRO A 102 7.13 -6.02 11.35
C PRO A 102 6.62 -5.98 9.91
N ILE A 103 6.40 -4.78 9.34
CA ILE A 103 6.00 -4.60 7.95
C ILE A 103 7.16 -4.95 7.00
N VAL A 104 8.38 -4.52 7.34
CA VAL A 104 9.59 -4.84 6.58
C VAL A 104 9.80 -6.36 6.55
N PHE A 105 9.78 -7.02 7.71
CA PHE A 105 9.98 -8.48 7.79
C PHE A 105 8.88 -9.27 7.09
N ALA A 106 7.65 -8.75 7.01
CA ALA A 106 6.57 -9.40 6.28
C ALA A 106 6.70 -9.29 4.75
N ASN A 107 7.42 -8.29 4.24
CA ASN A 107 7.48 -7.98 2.81
C ASN A 107 8.85 -8.21 2.17
N ILE A 108 9.93 -8.30 2.96
CA ILE A 108 11.30 -8.51 2.47
C ILE A 108 11.80 -9.89 2.88
N LYS A 109 12.37 -10.63 1.93
CA LYS A 109 12.93 -11.96 2.16
C LYS A 109 14.18 -11.87 3.05
N GLU A 110 14.32 -12.80 3.99
CA GLU A 110 15.53 -12.96 4.81
C GLU A 110 16.80 -13.03 3.95
N ASN A 111 17.89 -12.42 4.43
CA ASN A 111 19.18 -12.23 3.73
C ASN A 111 19.17 -11.24 2.55
N SER A 112 18.19 -10.33 2.49
CA SER A 112 18.22 -9.18 1.57
C SER A 112 18.97 -7.99 2.21
N ASN A 113 19.65 -7.21 1.39
CA ASN A 113 20.28 -5.95 1.79
C ASN A 113 19.23 -4.84 1.78
N VAL A 114 19.02 -4.22 2.93
CA VAL A 114 18.09 -3.11 3.11
C VAL A 114 18.87 -1.80 3.20
N TYR A 115 18.45 -0.79 2.44
CA TYR A 115 19.03 0.55 2.43
C TYR A 115 17.98 1.56 2.89
N THR A 116 18.34 2.36 3.89
CA THR A 116 17.55 3.49 4.42
C THR A 116 18.47 4.70 4.50
N ASP A 117 17.94 5.89 4.19
CA ASP A 117 18.70 7.14 4.29
C ASP A 117 18.64 7.78 5.70
N GLU A 118 17.82 7.21 6.60
CA GLU A 118 17.84 7.48 8.05
C GLU A 118 18.80 6.54 8.78
#